data_AF-A0A5E4NB70-F1
#
_entry.id   AF-A0A5E4NB70-F1
#
_cell.length_a   1.000
_cell.length_b   1.000
_cell.length_c   1.000
_cell.angle_alpha   90.00
_cell.angle_beta   90.00
_cell.angle_gamma   90.00
#
_symmetry.space_group_name_H-M   'P 1'
#
loop_
_entity.id
_entity.type
_entity.pdbx_description
1 polymer ?
#
loop_
_entity_poly.entity_id
_entity_poly.type
_entity_poly.pdbx_seq_one_letter_code
_entity_poly.pdbx_strand_id
1 'polypeptide(L)'
;MIDKPPMPRWNLRKANWFAFSKYVEENINRIKPETTNYIRYAKLLKTAAKKSISRGHRHSYTPCWMEECDVILNEYEKVGTEVNVNRLIGLLDEERRKGWLKAMDNLDFTHSSRESWSLLMKLGTAQPSYTESKVSPIDVSNILFKTSNIKPNKYEKTKIKYKYKTILDRCVERSEMMQDFNVADIEIALSLLKNGKAAGVDGVLPEFIKHIG
;
A
#
# COMPACT_ATOMS: atom_id res chain seq x y z
N MET A 1 8.42 -13.39 9.16
CA MET A 1 7.68 -12.20 8.70
C MET A 1 8.65 -11.03 8.70
N ILE A 2 8.91 -10.41 7.56
CA ILE A 2 9.76 -9.22 7.50
C ILE A 2 8.89 -8.04 7.93
N ASP A 3 9.01 -7.62 9.18
CA ASP A 3 8.32 -6.44 9.68
C ASP A 3 8.80 -5.23 8.90
N LYS A 4 7.92 -4.69 8.04
CA LYS A 4 8.14 -3.39 7.42
C LYS A 4 8.31 -2.38 8.56
N PRO A 5 9.32 -1.49 8.50
CA PRO A 5 9.50 -0.50 9.55
C PRO A 5 8.18 0.28 9.72
N PRO A 6 7.67 0.40 10.96
CA PRO A 6 6.35 0.97 11.21
C PRO A 6 6.34 2.42 10.71
N MET A 7 5.60 2.65 9.62
CA MET A 7 5.48 3.97 9.03
C MET A 7 4.75 4.86 10.05
N PRO A 8 5.39 5.93 10.56
CA PRO A 8 4.78 6.77 11.58
C PRO A 8 3.51 7.41 11.00
N ARG A 9 2.37 7.17 11.65
CA ARG A 9 1.10 7.77 11.23
C ARG A 9 1.04 9.21 11.71
N TRP A 10 0.84 10.11 10.77
CA TRP A 10 0.67 11.53 11.02
C TRP A 10 -0.76 11.80 11.50
N ASN A 11 -0.93 12.48 12.63
CA ASN A 11 -2.25 12.91 13.07
C ASN A 11 -2.63 14.21 12.35
N LEU A 12 -3.12 14.06 11.12
CA LEU A 12 -3.47 15.19 10.25
C LEU A 12 -4.61 16.05 10.81
N ARG A 13 -5.43 15.51 11.73
CA ARG A 13 -6.49 16.29 12.42
C ARG A 13 -5.94 17.27 13.44
N LYS A 14 -4.76 17.01 14.01
CA LYS A 14 -4.07 17.87 14.98
C LYS A 14 -2.87 18.61 14.37
N ALA A 15 -2.79 18.67 13.04
CA ALA A 15 -1.69 19.30 12.35
C ALA A 15 -1.78 20.83 12.43
N ASN A 16 -0.69 21.49 12.81
CA ASN A 16 -0.56 22.93 12.67
C ASN A 16 -0.01 23.26 11.27
N TRP A 17 -0.92 23.38 10.30
CA TRP A 17 -0.54 23.62 8.90
C TRP A 17 0.11 24.99 8.67
N PHE A 18 -0.22 26.01 9.48
CA PHE A 18 0.43 27.32 9.41
C PHE A 18 1.92 27.25 9.80
N ALA A 19 2.24 26.55 10.88
CA ALA A 19 3.63 26.33 11.27
C ALA A 19 4.38 25.43 10.25
N PHE A 20 3.67 24.51 9.60
CA PHE A 20 4.21 23.68 8.53
C PHE A 20 4.61 24.51 7.31
N SER A 21 3.68 25.30 6.75
CA SER A 21 3.92 26.08 5.53
C SER A 21 5.05 27.08 5.73
N LYS A 22 5.00 27.83 6.84
CA LYS A 22 6.05 28.78 7.22
C LYS A 22 7.44 28.14 7.27
N TYR A 23 7.55 26.95 7.86
CA TYR A 23 8.83 26.24 7.93
C TYR A 23 9.32 25.79 6.54
N VAL A 24 8.42 25.36 5.66
CA VAL A 24 8.77 24.96 4.29
C VAL A 24 9.26 26.18 3.50
N GLU A 25 8.51 27.29 3.51
CA GLU A 25 8.84 28.54 2.82
C GLU A 25 10.20 29.11 3.24
N GLU A 26 10.51 29.12 4.54
CA GLU A 26 11.79 29.63 5.06
C GLU A 26 13.00 28.80 4.61
N ASN A 27 12.80 27.51 4.31
CA ASN A 27 13.88 26.56 4.04
C ASN A 27 13.94 26.11 2.57
N ILE A 28 12.89 26.31 1.77
CA ILE A 28 12.84 25.86 0.38
C ILE A 28 13.87 26.59 -0.48
N ASN A 29 14.14 27.87 -0.20
CA ASN A 29 15.16 28.68 -0.88
C ASN A 29 16.59 28.11 -0.76
N ARG A 30 16.83 27.20 0.19
CA ARG A 30 18.14 26.53 0.36
C ARG A 30 18.34 25.35 -0.58
N ILE A 31 17.28 24.93 -1.30
CA ILE A 31 17.29 23.78 -2.20
C ILE A 31 17.14 24.28 -3.64
N LYS A 32 18.14 24.01 -4.49
CA LYS A 32 18.03 24.33 -5.91
C LYS A 32 16.97 23.43 -6.58
N PRO A 33 16.15 23.96 -7.50
CA PRO A 33 15.11 23.22 -8.21
C PRO A 33 15.73 22.30 -9.28
N GLU A 34 16.44 21.27 -8.83
CA GLU A 34 17.06 20.24 -9.66
C GLU A 34 16.51 18.87 -9.25
N THR A 35 16.36 17.95 -10.21
CA THR A 35 15.83 16.60 -9.98
C THR A 35 16.68 15.79 -8.99
N THR A 36 17.99 16.00 -8.98
CA THR A 36 18.95 15.42 -8.04
C THR A 36 18.67 15.80 -6.58
N ASN A 37 18.02 16.94 -6.36
CA ASN A 37 17.72 17.46 -5.03
C ASN A 37 16.36 17.01 -4.49
N TYR A 38 15.60 16.17 -5.22
CA TYR A 38 14.29 15.67 -4.76
C TYR A 38 14.35 15.03 -3.38
N ILE A 39 15.39 14.24 -3.10
CA ILE A 39 15.57 13.58 -1.80
C ILE A 39 15.70 14.61 -0.68
N ARG A 40 16.38 15.74 -0.92
CA ARG A 40 16.53 16.83 0.04
C ARG A 40 15.19 17.52 0.28
N TYR A 41 14.43 17.75 -0.79
CA TYR A 41 13.09 18.32 -0.71
C TYR A 41 12.11 17.42 0.08
N ALA A 42 12.06 16.12 -0.22
CA ALA A 42 11.23 15.17 0.53
C ALA A 42 11.63 15.10 2.02
N LYS A 43 12.94 15.20 2.32
CA LYS A 43 13.43 15.31 3.70
C LYS A 43 12.96 16.61 4.36
N LEU A 44 12.99 17.74 3.65
CA LEU A 44 12.51 19.02 4.15
C LEU A 44 11.03 18.92 4.58
N LEU A 45 10.15 18.42 3.70
CA LEU A 45 8.73 18.23 4.01
C LEU A 45 8.52 17.34 5.24
N LYS A 46 9.26 16.24 5.34
CA LYS A 46 9.21 15.36 6.52
C LYS A 46 9.68 16.04 7.80
N THR A 47 10.71 16.90 7.73
CA THR A 47 11.19 17.66 8.89
C THR A 47 10.20 18.73 9.32
N ALA A 48 9.55 19.41 8.37
CA ALA A 48 8.47 20.36 8.63
C ALA A 48 7.32 19.65 9.36
N ALA A 49 6.85 18.53 8.78
CA ALA A 49 5.78 17.72 9.36
C ALA A 49 6.13 17.21 10.76
N LYS A 50 7.38 16.80 11.01
CA LYS A 50 7.84 16.37 12.35
C LYS A 50 7.67 17.46 13.41
N LYS A 51 7.85 18.73 13.04
CA LYS A 51 7.77 19.87 13.95
C LYS A 51 6.33 20.34 14.17
N SER A 52 5.48 20.25 13.14
CA SER A 52 4.14 20.83 13.14
C SER A 52 3.00 19.82 13.35
N ILE A 53 3.25 18.53 13.21
CA ILE A 53 2.23 17.48 13.28
C ILE A 53 2.60 16.45 14.33
N SER A 54 1.74 16.32 15.34
CA SER A 54 1.87 15.27 16.35
C SER A 54 1.86 13.88 15.70
N ARG A 55 2.79 13.02 16.13
CA ARG A 55 2.86 11.63 15.69
C ARG A 55 2.14 10.76 16.70
N GLY A 56 1.28 9.87 16.20
CA GLY A 56 0.68 8.82 17.02
C GLY A 56 1.28 7.48 16.65
N HIS A 57 1.56 6.65 17.66
CA HIS A 57 1.69 5.21 17.46
C HIS A 57 0.34 4.59 17.80
N ARG A 58 -0.21 3.75 16.91
CA ARG A 58 -1.35 2.92 17.29
C ARG A 58 -0.74 1.71 18.01
N HIS A 59 -1.14 1.46 19.26
CA HIS A 59 -0.78 0.20 19.92
C HIS A 59 -1.08 -0.95 18.96
N SER A 60 -0.15 -1.92 18.88
CA SER A 60 -0.38 -3.16 18.15
C SER A 60 -1.61 -3.81 18.76
N TYR A 61 -2.74 -3.70 18.06
CA TYR A 61 -3.97 -4.33 18.51
C TYR A 61 -3.82 -5.83 18.28
N THR A 62 -3.62 -6.56 19.36
CA THR A 62 -3.68 -8.02 19.35
C THR A 62 -5.12 -8.41 19.68
N PRO A 63 -5.83 -9.12 18.78
CA PRO A 63 -7.19 -9.56 19.06
C PRO A 63 -7.25 -10.44 20.32
N CYS A 64 -8.30 -10.30 21.12
CA CYS A 64 -8.50 -11.04 22.39
C CYS A 64 -7.46 -10.72 23.47
N TRP A 65 -6.65 -9.67 23.29
CA TRP A 65 -5.69 -9.22 24.28
C TRP A 65 -6.36 -8.38 25.35
N MET A 66 -6.23 -8.80 26.60
CA MET A 66 -6.75 -8.10 27.77
C MET A 66 -5.62 -7.55 28.64
N GLU A 67 -5.92 -6.63 29.55
CA GLU A 67 -4.92 -6.09 30.50
C GLU A 67 -4.26 -7.20 31.33
N GLU A 68 -4.98 -8.27 31.65
CA GLU A 68 -4.43 -9.46 32.33
C GLU A 68 -3.36 -10.18 31.51
N CYS A 69 -3.46 -10.14 30.18
CA CYS A 69 -2.44 -10.70 29.28
C CYS A 69 -1.13 -9.92 29.38
N ASP A 70 -1.20 -8.59 29.54
CA ASP A 70 0.00 -7.76 29.75
C ASP A 70 0.69 -8.11 31.06
N VAL A 71 -0.07 -8.33 32.15
CA VAL A 71 0.50 -8.71 33.45
C VAL A 71 1.24 -10.05 33.35
N ILE A 72 0.60 -11.07 32.77
CA ILE A 72 1.18 -12.41 32.64
C ILE A 72 2.38 -12.42 31.69
N LEU A 73 2.33 -11.65 30.59
CA LEU A 73 3.46 -11.51 29.68
C LEU A 73 4.67 -10.87 30.38
N ASN A 74 4.45 -9.79 31.13
CA ASN A 74 5.50 -9.12 31.90
C ASN A 74 6.11 -10.03 32.98
N GLU A 75 5.30 -10.90 33.61
CA GLU A 75 5.79 -11.90 34.56
C GLU A 75 6.62 -12.99 33.88
N TYR A 76 6.18 -13.45 32.70
CA TYR A 76 6.95 -14.41 31.90
C TYR A 76 8.29 -13.82 31.44
N GLU A 77 8.33 -12.58 30.96
CA GLU A 77 9.58 -11.93 30.54
C GLU A 77 10.60 -11.81 31.68
N LYS A 78 10.14 -11.74 32.94
CA LYS A 78 11.01 -11.66 34.12
C LYS A 78 11.48 -13.02 34.62
N VAL A 79 10.61 -14.03 34.66
CA VAL A 79 10.85 -15.31 35.35
C VAL A 79 11.10 -16.47 34.36
N GLY A 80 10.64 -16.36 33.11
CA GLY A 80 10.84 -17.36 32.06
C GLY A 80 10.08 -18.67 32.27
N THR A 81 8.97 -18.66 33.03
CA THR A 81 8.26 -19.89 33.43
C THR A 81 7.23 -20.33 32.40
N GLU A 82 7.31 -21.58 31.95
CA GLU A 82 6.39 -22.19 30.96
C GLU A 82 4.92 -22.19 31.40
N VAL A 83 4.67 -22.23 32.72
CA VAL A 83 3.33 -22.14 33.32
C VAL A 83 2.63 -20.83 32.93
N ASN A 84 3.35 -19.71 32.87
CA ASN A 84 2.78 -18.41 32.50
C ASN A 84 2.42 -18.35 31.01
N VAL A 85 3.21 -19.02 30.16
CA VAL A 85 2.92 -19.14 28.72
C VAL A 85 1.64 -19.94 28.50
N ASN A 86 1.53 -21.11 29.12
CA ASN A 86 0.34 -21.95 29.00
C ASN A 86 -0.91 -21.25 29.54
N ARG A 87 -0.76 -20.49 30.64
CA ARG A 87 -1.84 -19.66 31.19
C ARG A 87 -2.26 -18.54 30.23
N LEU A 88 -1.30 -17.85 29.61
CA LEU A 88 -1.56 -16.81 28.62
C LEU A 88 -2.29 -17.37 27.38
N ILE A 89 -1.84 -18.52 26.86
CA ILE A 89 -2.50 -19.21 25.75
C ILE A 89 -3.94 -19.57 26.12
N GLY A 90 -4.16 -20.15 27.30
CA GLY A 90 -5.49 -20.51 27.78
C GLY A 90 -6.44 -19.31 27.88
N LEU A 91 -5.97 -18.16 28.38
CA LEU A 91 -6.77 -16.94 28.44
C LEU A 91 -7.13 -16.41 27.04
N LEU A 92 -6.18 -16.40 26.11
CA LEU A 92 -6.42 -15.96 24.74
C LEU A 92 -7.43 -16.87 24.02
N ASP A 93 -7.35 -18.18 24.23
CA ASP A 93 -8.28 -19.14 23.65
C ASP A 93 -9.69 -19.01 24.24
N GLU A 94 -9.79 -18.78 25.55
CA GLU A 94 -11.06 -18.57 26.24
C GLU A 94 -11.76 -17.28 25.77
N GLU A 95 -11.04 -16.17 25.66
CA GLU A 95 -11.58 -14.92 25.11
C GLU A 95 -11.98 -15.06 23.64
N ARG A 96 -11.18 -15.78 22.86
CA ARG A 96 -11.55 -16.12 21.48
C ARG A 96 -12.88 -16.89 21.47
N ARG A 97 -13.02 -17.92 22.31
CA ARG A 97 -14.24 -18.75 22.44
C ARG A 97 -15.46 -17.93 22.83
N LYS A 98 -15.34 -16.99 23.78
CA LYS A 98 -16.42 -16.06 24.15
C LYS A 98 -16.82 -15.15 23.00
N GLY A 99 -15.84 -14.59 22.29
CA GLY A 99 -16.08 -13.79 21.10
C GLY A 99 -16.85 -14.57 20.02
N TRP A 100 -16.53 -15.85 19.84
CA TRP A 100 -17.26 -16.75 18.94
C TRP A 100 -18.70 -17.00 19.37
N LEU A 101 -18.93 -17.34 20.63
CA LEU A 101 -20.30 -17.57 21.14
C LEU A 101 -21.18 -16.34 20.89
N LYS A 102 -20.68 -15.16 21.23
CA LYS A 102 -21.39 -13.89 21.00
C LYS A 102 -21.65 -13.61 19.51
N ALA A 103 -20.70 -13.95 18.64
CA ALA A 103 -20.88 -13.79 17.19
C ALA A 103 -21.93 -14.77 16.65
N MET A 104 -21.99 -15.99 17.18
CA MET A 104 -22.98 -17.01 16.80
C MET A 104 -24.38 -16.64 17.31
N ASP A 105 -24.51 -16.19 18.56
CA ASP A 105 -25.80 -15.80 19.16
C ASP A 105 -26.45 -14.62 18.44
N ASN A 106 -25.63 -13.69 17.94
CA ASN A 106 -26.11 -12.53 17.19
C ASN A 106 -26.36 -12.83 15.71
N LEU A 107 -26.04 -14.03 15.23
CA LEU A 107 -26.09 -14.34 13.81
C LEU A 107 -27.49 -14.80 13.41
N ASP A 108 -28.17 -13.99 12.61
CA ASP A 108 -29.42 -14.38 11.99
C ASP A 108 -29.16 -14.99 10.60
N PHE A 109 -29.16 -16.33 10.53
CA PHE A 109 -28.99 -17.07 9.28
C PHE A 109 -30.15 -16.88 8.29
N THR A 110 -31.30 -16.37 8.73
CA THR A 110 -32.47 -16.17 7.87
C THR A 110 -32.40 -14.86 7.08
N HIS A 111 -31.80 -13.81 7.66
CA HIS A 111 -31.73 -12.49 7.06
C HIS A 111 -30.32 -12.04 6.68
N SER A 112 -29.26 -12.69 7.20
CA SER A 112 -27.85 -12.31 6.99
C SER A 112 -26.99 -13.42 6.38
N SER A 113 -27.40 -13.93 5.23
CA SER A 113 -26.66 -14.97 4.48
C SER A 113 -25.23 -14.54 4.12
N ARG A 114 -24.99 -13.25 3.87
CA ARG A 114 -23.64 -12.71 3.57
C ARG A 114 -22.71 -12.73 4.77
N GLU A 115 -23.20 -12.37 5.97
CA GLU A 115 -22.38 -12.42 7.19
C GLU A 115 -22.13 -13.87 7.61
N SER A 116 -23.14 -14.73 7.46
CA SER A 116 -23.02 -16.18 7.64
C SER A 116 -21.95 -16.79 6.71
N TRP A 117 -21.96 -16.40 5.43
CA TRP A 117 -20.94 -16.83 4.48
C TRP A 117 -19.55 -16.30 4.83
N SER A 118 -19.44 -15.03 5.24
CA SER A 118 -18.17 -14.46 5.72
C SER A 118 -17.62 -15.19 6.95
N LEU A 119 -18.49 -15.62 7.87
CA LEU A 119 -18.12 -16.43 9.03
C LEU A 119 -17.54 -17.79 8.61
N LEU A 120 -18.21 -18.49 7.69
CA LEU A 120 -17.72 -19.76 7.13
C LEU A 120 -16.34 -19.60 6.46
N MET A 121 -16.13 -18.52 5.71
CA MET A 121 -14.82 -18.22 5.10
C MET A 121 -13.71 -18.03 6.16
N LYS A 122 -14.03 -17.39 7.29
CA LYS A 122 -13.09 -17.21 8.42
C LYS A 122 -12.83 -18.51 9.18
N LEU A 123 -13.77 -19.45 9.18
CA LEU A 123 -13.62 -20.80 9.74
C LEU A 123 -12.73 -21.72 8.88
N GLY A 124 -12.27 -21.26 7.72
CA GLY A 124 -11.35 -22.00 6.85
C GLY A 124 -12.00 -23.12 6.05
N THR A 125 -13.34 -23.20 6.02
CA THR A 125 -14.06 -24.30 5.36
C THR A 125 -14.09 -24.19 3.84
N ALA A 126 -13.85 -23.00 3.27
CA ALA A 126 -13.78 -22.81 1.83
C ALA A 126 -12.91 -21.61 1.48
N GLN A 127 -11.58 -21.75 1.50
CA GLN A 127 -10.74 -20.80 0.74
C GLN A 127 -10.82 -21.23 -0.72
N PRO A 128 -11.50 -20.49 -1.63
CA PRO A 128 -11.30 -20.71 -3.04
C PRO A 128 -9.85 -20.37 -3.31
N SER A 129 -9.02 -21.40 -3.48
CA SER A 129 -7.67 -21.19 -3.97
C SER A 129 -7.81 -20.61 -5.38
N TYR A 130 -7.58 -19.31 -5.50
CA TYR A 130 -7.30 -18.74 -6.81
C TYR A 130 -6.00 -19.39 -7.26
N THR A 131 -6.12 -20.39 -8.12
CA THR A 131 -4.98 -20.94 -8.83
C THR A 131 -4.76 -20.04 -10.03
N GLU A 132 -3.66 -19.29 -10.02
CA GLU A 132 -3.21 -18.60 -11.22
C GLU A 132 -3.15 -19.62 -12.36
N SER A 133 -3.78 -19.31 -13.49
CA SER A 133 -3.71 -20.16 -14.66
C SER A 133 -2.24 -20.31 -15.05
N LYS A 134 -1.70 -21.52 -14.97
CA LYS A 134 -0.29 -21.85 -15.27
C LYS A 134 0.15 -21.54 -16.71
N VAL A 135 -0.77 -21.07 -17.56
CA VAL A 135 -0.54 -20.84 -18.98
C VAL A 135 -0.64 -19.34 -19.24
N SER A 136 0.48 -18.74 -19.64
CA SER A 136 0.50 -17.36 -20.11
C SER A 136 -0.08 -17.30 -21.53
N PRO A 137 -0.76 -16.21 -21.92
CA PRO A 137 -1.14 -15.98 -23.31
C PRO A 137 0.04 -16.10 -24.31
N ILE A 138 1.26 -15.81 -23.85
CA ILE A 138 2.50 -16.00 -24.63
C ILE A 138 2.73 -17.48 -24.93
N ASP A 139 2.48 -18.38 -23.98
CA ASP A 139 2.65 -19.82 -24.15
C ASP A 139 1.66 -20.37 -25.18
N VAL A 140 0.41 -19.91 -25.12
CA VAL A 140 -0.61 -20.23 -26.13
C VAL A 140 -0.17 -19.76 -27.52
N SER A 141 0.35 -18.53 -27.63
CA SER A 141 0.82 -17.98 -28.91
C SER A 141 2.02 -18.76 -29.47
N ASN A 142 2.93 -19.19 -28.61
CA ASN A 142 4.11 -19.97 -28.98
C ASN A 142 3.73 -21.38 -29.45
N ILE A 143 2.76 -22.02 -28.78
CA ILE A 143 2.23 -23.31 -29.19
C ILE A 143 1.57 -23.18 -30.56
N LEU A 144 0.69 -22.19 -30.75
CA LEU A 144 0.04 -21.93 -32.04
C LEU A 144 1.06 -21.67 -33.16
N PHE A 145 2.11 -20.89 -32.90
CA PHE A 145 3.16 -20.65 -33.87
C PHE A 145 3.90 -21.95 -34.25
N LYS A 146 4.23 -22.80 -33.26
CA LYS A 146 4.91 -24.08 -33.45
C LYS A 146 4.05 -25.13 -34.14
N THR A 147 2.74 -25.17 -33.85
CA THR A 147 1.80 -26.14 -34.45
C THR A 147 1.25 -25.67 -35.79
N SER A 148 1.32 -24.38 -36.09
CA SER A 148 0.90 -23.87 -37.40
C SER A 148 1.85 -24.37 -38.50
N ASN A 149 1.27 -24.87 -39.60
CA ASN A 149 2.01 -25.22 -40.82
C ASN A 149 2.47 -23.98 -41.62
N ILE A 150 2.45 -22.79 -41.00
CA ILE A 150 2.84 -21.54 -41.62
C ILE A 150 4.37 -21.54 -41.68
N LYS A 151 4.92 -21.67 -42.90
CA LYS A 151 6.35 -21.51 -43.17
C LYS A 151 6.59 -20.06 -43.62
N PRO A 152 6.86 -19.13 -42.70
CA PRO A 152 7.05 -17.73 -43.07
C PRO A 152 8.25 -17.58 -44.02
N ASN A 153 7.97 -17.06 -45.22
CA ASN A 153 8.98 -16.81 -46.24
C ASN A 153 10.00 -15.78 -45.73
N LYS A 154 11.30 -16.02 -45.97
CA LYS A 154 12.40 -15.13 -45.54
C LYS A 154 12.19 -13.68 -46.03
N TYR A 155 11.67 -13.52 -47.25
CA TYR A 155 11.36 -12.21 -47.81
C TYR A 155 10.24 -11.50 -47.04
N GLU A 156 9.16 -12.21 -46.72
CA GLU A 156 8.03 -11.67 -45.97
C GLU A 156 8.42 -11.26 -44.54
N LYS A 157 9.19 -12.10 -43.85
CA LYS A 157 9.75 -11.74 -42.52
C LYS A 157 10.55 -10.45 -42.57
N THR A 158 11.41 -10.33 -43.58
CA THR A 158 12.27 -9.16 -43.76
C THR A 158 11.43 -7.92 -44.07
N LYS A 159 10.43 -8.05 -44.94
CA LYS A 159 9.48 -6.97 -45.27
C LYS A 159 8.68 -6.51 -44.06
N ILE A 160 8.20 -7.44 -43.22
CA ILE A 160 7.48 -7.12 -41.98
C ILE A 160 8.41 -6.43 -40.99
N LYS A 161 9.65 -6.92 -40.82
CA LYS A 161 10.65 -6.30 -39.94
C LYS A 161 11.00 -4.88 -40.36
N TYR A 162 11.18 -4.64 -41.66
CA TYR A 162 11.38 -3.28 -42.18
C TYR A 162 10.16 -2.40 -41.96
N LYS A 163 8.94 -2.86 -42.28
CA LYS A 163 7.71 -2.10 -42.01
C LYS A 163 7.57 -1.72 -40.54
N TYR A 164 7.81 -2.68 -39.64
CA TYR A 164 7.76 -2.44 -38.20
C TYR A 164 8.80 -1.41 -37.76
N LYS A 165 10.03 -1.55 -38.24
CA LYS A 165 11.09 -0.57 -37.99
C LYS A 165 10.75 0.81 -38.55
N THR A 166 10.22 0.90 -39.77
CA THR A 166 9.77 2.17 -40.37
C THR A 166 8.63 2.81 -39.58
N ILE A 167 7.71 2.01 -39.01
CA ILE A 167 6.65 2.53 -38.14
C ILE A 167 7.26 3.04 -36.84
N LEU A 168 8.18 2.30 -36.21
CA LEU A 168 8.88 2.74 -35.00
C LEU A 168 9.69 4.02 -35.24
N ASP A 169 10.43 4.10 -36.34
CA ASP A 169 11.26 5.26 -36.70
C ASP A 169 10.40 6.49 -37.06
N ARG A 170 9.13 6.29 -37.46
CA ARG A 170 8.14 7.35 -37.72
C ARG A 170 7.42 7.82 -36.46
N CYS A 171 7.42 7.03 -35.39
CA CYS A 171 6.93 7.50 -34.11
C CYS A 171 7.87 8.61 -33.64
N VAL A 172 7.37 9.84 -33.62
CA VAL A 172 8.09 10.97 -33.03
C VAL A 172 8.33 10.63 -31.56
N GLU A 173 9.59 10.63 -31.11
CA GLU A 173 9.92 10.40 -29.69
C GLU A 173 9.11 11.32 -28.78
N ARG A 174 8.84 12.54 -29.24
CA ARG A 174 8.03 13.55 -28.57
C ARG A 174 6.54 13.45 -28.93
N SER A 175 5.85 12.54 -28.27
CA SER A 175 4.38 12.57 -28.14
C SER A 175 3.94 13.88 -27.45
N GLU A 176 2.68 14.31 -27.61
CA GLU A 176 2.07 15.37 -26.77
C GLU A 176 2.21 15.05 -25.27
N MET A 177 2.33 13.76 -24.92
CA MET A 177 2.59 13.28 -23.55
C MET A 177 4.04 13.50 -23.07
N MET A 178 4.93 13.97 -23.93
CA MET A 178 6.33 14.30 -23.61
C MET A 178 6.59 15.81 -23.55
N GLN A 179 5.55 16.66 -23.62
CA GLN A 179 5.72 18.08 -23.30
C GLN A 179 6.03 18.28 -21.82
N ASP A 180 6.79 19.34 -21.53
CA ASP A 180 7.02 19.78 -20.15
C ASP A 180 5.70 20.23 -19.53
N PHE A 181 5.50 19.92 -18.24
CA PHE A 181 4.30 20.31 -17.51
C PHE A 181 4.16 21.82 -17.42
N ASN A 182 2.98 22.33 -17.75
CA ASN A 182 2.65 23.74 -17.53
C ASN A 182 2.22 23.98 -16.07
N VAL A 183 2.34 25.22 -15.60
CA VAL A 183 1.88 25.63 -14.26
C VAL A 183 0.39 25.35 -14.09
N ALA A 184 -0.41 25.59 -15.13
CA ALA A 184 -1.85 25.29 -15.12
C ALA A 184 -2.13 23.78 -14.90
N ASP A 185 -1.32 22.90 -15.50
CA ASP A 185 -1.47 21.45 -15.33
C ASP A 185 -1.15 21.04 -13.89
N ILE A 186 -0.14 21.69 -13.29
CA ILE A 186 0.24 21.47 -11.89
C ILE A 186 -0.89 21.93 -10.96
N GLU A 187 -1.47 23.11 -11.18
CA GLU A 187 -2.60 23.62 -10.40
C GLU A 187 -3.83 22.71 -10.49
N ILE A 188 -4.15 22.24 -11.71
CA ILE A 188 -5.23 21.27 -11.92
C ILE A 188 -4.92 19.96 -11.16
N ALA A 189 -3.70 19.44 -11.26
CA ALA A 189 -3.29 18.24 -10.55
C ALA A 189 -3.39 18.39 -9.02
N LEU A 190 -2.99 19.55 -8.48
CA LEU A 190 -3.12 19.87 -7.06
C LEU A 190 -4.59 19.95 -6.61
N SER A 191 -5.47 20.48 -7.47
CA SER A 191 -6.91 20.54 -7.19
C SER A 191 -7.56 19.14 -7.15
N LEU A 192 -7.14 18.24 -8.03
CA LEU A 192 -7.65 16.87 -8.14
C LEU A 192 -7.09 15.92 -7.08
N LEU A 193 -5.98 16.30 -6.43
CA LEU A 193 -5.32 15.47 -5.43
C LEU A 193 -6.28 15.18 -4.26
N LYS A 194 -6.48 13.91 -3.91
CA LYS A 194 -7.41 13.51 -2.84
C LYS A 194 -6.68 13.38 -1.49
N ASN A 195 -7.31 13.90 -0.44
CA ASN A 195 -6.82 13.73 0.93
C ASN A 195 -7.13 12.30 1.44
N GLY A 196 -6.41 11.86 2.46
CA GLY A 196 -6.58 10.57 3.13
C GLY A 196 -6.03 9.39 2.32
N LYS A 197 -5.22 9.64 1.28
CA LYS A 197 -4.55 8.59 0.52
C LYS A 197 -3.23 8.20 1.17
N ALA A 198 -2.78 6.98 0.87
CA ALA A 198 -1.50 6.49 1.36
C ALA A 198 -0.36 7.36 0.83
N ALA A 199 0.68 7.50 1.64
CA ALA A 199 1.90 8.16 1.21
C ALA A 199 2.57 7.37 0.08
N GLY A 200 3.29 8.09 -0.80
CA GLY A 200 4.10 7.46 -1.84
C GLY A 200 5.25 6.62 -1.26
N VAL A 201 6.03 5.98 -2.14
CA VAL A 201 7.25 5.23 -1.75
C VAL A 201 8.24 6.13 -1.00
N ASP A 202 8.24 7.41 -1.34
CA ASP A 202 9.00 8.47 -0.70
C ASP A 202 8.44 8.89 0.67
N GLY A 203 7.28 8.38 1.09
CA GLY A 203 6.64 8.70 2.36
C GLY A 203 6.13 10.14 2.47
N VAL A 204 5.89 10.81 1.34
CA VAL A 204 5.23 12.12 1.28
C VAL A 204 3.73 11.90 1.16
N LEU A 205 2.97 12.58 2.01
CA LEU A 205 1.52 12.53 2.02
C LEU A 205 0.92 13.58 1.07
N PRO A 206 -0.23 13.32 0.43
CA PRO A 206 -0.92 14.31 -0.41
C PRO A 206 -1.22 15.62 0.33
N GLU A 207 -1.53 15.54 1.62
CA GLU A 207 -1.81 16.70 2.47
C GLU A 207 -0.58 17.58 2.67
N PHE A 208 0.62 17.01 2.65
CA PHE A 208 1.83 17.81 2.75
C PHE A 208 1.96 18.71 1.53
N ILE A 209 1.63 18.20 0.35
CA ILE A 209 1.73 18.95 -0.91
C ILE A 209 0.67 20.04 -0.98
N LYS A 210 -0.56 19.75 -0.55
CA LYS A 210 -1.66 20.75 -0.52
C LYS A 210 -1.45 21.91 0.44
N HIS A 211 -0.63 21.72 1.47
CA HIS A 211 -0.37 22.73 2.50
C HIS A 211 1.04 23.33 2.39
N ILE A 212 1.69 23.17 1.24
CA ILE A 212 2.79 24.05 0.85
C ILE A 212 2.13 25.37 0.45
N GLY A 213 2.62 26.48 1.02
CA GLY A 213 2.02 27.81 0.87
C GLY A 213 1.79 28.22 -0.58
#